data_AF-A0A4Y9J1T8-F1
#
_entry.id   AF-A0A4Y9J1T8-F1
#
_cell.length_a   1.000
_cell.length_b   1.000
_cell.length_c   1.000
_cell.angle_alpha   90.00
_cell.angle_beta   90.00
_cell.angle_gamma   90.00
#
_symmetry.space_group_name_H-M   'P 1'
#
loop_
_entity.id
_entity.type
_entity.pdbx_description
1 polymer ?
#
loop_
_entity_poly.entity_id
_entity_poly.type
_entity_poly.pdbx_seq_one_letter_code
_entity_poly.pdbx_strand_id
1 'polypeptide(L)'
;MELTQEQIDRIREYASDLTPVRDIAALMELDEDSLRAEIDFPGSEVGKVYRKAVAATALAIRRQEIQFARMGAPAAVQSASAYVASLLTDV
;
A
#
# COMPACT_ATOMS: atom_id res chain seq x y z
N MET A 1 -2.76 -10.42 16.06
CA MET A 1 -1.48 -9.86 16.58
C MET A 1 -1.80 -8.53 17.23
N GLU A 2 -1.25 -8.23 18.41
CA GLU A 2 -1.39 -6.88 19.00
C GLU A 2 -0.14 -6.05 18.67
N LEU A 3 -0.35 -4.89 18.05
CA LEU A 3 0.72 -3.95 17.68
C LEU A 3 0.58 -2.65 18.46
N THR A 4 1.71 -2.06 18.81
CA THR A 4 1.75 -0.72 19.41
C THR A 4 1.32 0.34 18.39
N GLN A 5 0.89 1.51 18.88
CA GLN A 5 0.54 2.63 18.00
C GLN A 5 1.72 3.05 17.10
N GLU A 6 2.94 3.01 17.62
CA GLU A 6 4.16 3.33 16.86
C GLU A 6 4.41 2.33 15.72
N GLN A 7 4.19 1.03 15.98
CA GLN A 7 4.26 0.02 14.92
C GLN A 7 3.15 0.21 13.88
N ILE A 8 1.94 0.56 14.29
CA ILE A 8 0.83 0.86 13.37
C ILE A 8 1.16 2.09 12.50
N ASP A 9 1.77 3.11 13.08
CA ASP A 9 2.19 4.30 12.35
C ASP A 9 3.32 3.98 11.36
N ARG A 10 4.25 3.09 11.72
CA ARG A 10 5.30 2.61 10.80
C ARG A 10 4.74 1.78 9.64
N ILE A 11 3.77 0.91 9.92
CA ILE A 11 3.04 0.18 8.87
C ILE A 11 2.34 1.16 7.92
N ARG A 12 1.74 2.23 8.44
CA ARG A 12 1.12 3.28 7.60
C ARG A 12 2.14 3.94 6.69
N GLU A 13 3.32 4.28 7.21
CA GLU A 13 4.41 4.89 6.44
C GLU A 13 4.82 3.96 5.28
N TYR A 14 5.22 2.73 5.57
CA TYR A 14 5.64 1.78 4.54
C TYR A 14 4.54 1.43 3.54
N ALA A 15 3.28 1.32 4.00
CA ALA A 15 2.14 1.08 3.12
C ALA A 15 1.85 2.30 2.21
N SER A 16 2.12 3.52 2.69
CA SER A 16 2.00 4.73 1.87
C SER A 16 3.05 4.76 0.76
N ASP A 17 4.21 4.16 1.00
CA ASP A 17 5.27 3.93 0.01
C ASP A 17 5.03 2.71 -0.89
N LEU A 18 3.86 2.06 -0.76
CA LEU A 18 3.48 0.85 -1.49
C LEU A 18 4.44 -0.33 -1.27
N THR A 19 5.03 -0.41 -0.08
CA THR A 19 5.91 -1.53 0.31
C THR A 19 5.08 -2.80 0.48
N PRO A 20 5.47 -3.94 -0.13
CA PRO A 20 4.78 -5.22 0.04
C PRO A 20 4.75 -5.70 1.49
N VAL A 21 3.69 -6.43 1.88
CA VAL A 21 3.51 -6.93 3.27
C VAL A 21 4.71 -7.76 3.75
N ARG A 22 5.29 -8.62 2.88
CA ARG A 22 6.50 -9.40 3.21
C ARG A 22 7.69 -8.52 3.58
N ASP A 23 7.87 -7.40 2.88
CA ASP A 23 9.00 -6.51 3.06
C ASP A 23 8.77 -5.64 4.32
N ILE A 24 7.52 -5.23 4.58
CA ILE A 24 7.13 -4.61 5.85
C ILE A 24 7.41 -5.55 7.02
N ALA A 25 7.01 -6.82 6.92
CA ALA A 25 7.26 -7.81 7.96
C ALA A 25 8.75 -7.96 8.24
N ALA A 26 9.58 -8.08 7.19
CA ALA A 26 11.04 -8.15 7.32
C ALA A 26 11.65 -6.89 7.94
N LEU A 27 11.23 -5.68 7.50
CA LEU A 27 11.73 -4.41 8.01
C LEU A 27 11.34 -4.13 9.47
N MET A 28 10.25 -4.75 9.94
CA MET A 28 9.72 -4.57 11.29
C MET A 28 9.99 -5.77 12.20
N GLU A 29 10.70 -6.79 11.70
CA GLU A 29 10.97 -8.06 12.40
C GLU A 29 9.68 -8.73 12.91
N LEU A 30 8.63 -8.70 12.08
CA LEU A 30 7.34 -9.33 12.33
C LEU A 30 7.20 -10.64 11.55
N ASP A 31 6.33 -11.53 12.04
CA ASP A 31 5.90 -12.71 11.29
C ASP A 31 4.99 -12.31 10.12
N GLU A 32 5.36 -12.70 8.90
CA GLU A 32 4.63 -12.32 7.68
C GLU A 32 3.19 -12.85 7.69
N ASP A 33 3.01 -14.13 8.02
CA ASP A 33 1.70 -14.79 7.99
C ASP A 33 0.74 -14.14 8.99
N SER A 34 1.22 -13.83 10.20
CA SER A 34 0.47 -13.11 11.22
C SER A 34 0.10 -11.68 10.77
N LEU A 35 1.02 -10.97 10.12
CA LEU A 35 0.75 -9.63 9.60
C LEU A 35 -0.27 -9.66 8.46
N ARG A 36 -0.17 -10.61 7.52
CA ARG A 36 -1.15 -10.84 6.46
C ARG A 36 -2.54 -11.11 7.03
N ALA A 37 -2.65 -12.07 7.95
CA ALA A 37 -3.92 -12.40 8.59
C ALA A 37 -4.56 -11.21 9.32
N GLU A 38 -3.74 -10.41 10.00
CA GLU A 38 -4.19 -9.21 10.70
C GLU A 38 -4.66 -8.13 9.71
N ILE A 39 -3.94 -7.94 8.60
CA ILE A 39 -4.35 -7.02 7.54
C ILE A 39 -5.68 -7.45 6.93
N ASP A 40 -5.86 -8.73 6.61
CA ASP A 40 -7.05 -9.26 5.95
C ASP A 40 -8.30 -9.22 6.83
N PHE A 41 -8.13 -9.21 8.15
CA PHE A 41 -9.23 -9.10 9.08
C PHE A 41 -9.97 -7.74 8.95
N PRO A 42 -11.27 -7.71 8.59
CA PRO A 42 -12.00 -6.45 8.37
C PRO A 42 -12.11 -5.58 9.63
N GLY A 43 -12.15 -6.21 10.80
CA GLY A 43 -12.23 -5.52 12.09
C GLY A 43 -10.90 -4.93 12.56
N SER A 44 -9.78 -5.35 11.98
CA SER A 44 -8.44 -4.97 12.42
C SER A 44 -8.18 -3.49 12.18
N GLU A 45 -7.63 -2.83 13.20
CA GLU A 45 -7.15 -1.45 13.05
C GLU A 45 -5.92 -1.40 12.13
N VAL A 46 -5.03 -2.39 12.22
CA VAL A 46 -3.86 -2.53 11.34
C VAL A 46 -4.33 -2.66 9.89
N GLY A 47 -5.28 -3.56 9.63
CA GLY A 47 -5.84 -3.76 8.29
C GLY A 47 -6.51 -2.51 7.72
N LYS A 48 -7.26 -1.75 8.54
CA LYS A 48 -7.84 -0.46 8.13
C LYS A 48 -6.77 0.56 7.77
N VAL A 49 -5.75 0.71 8.61
CA VAL A 49 -4.64 1.65 8.40
C VAL A 49 -3.87 1.32 7.13
N TYR A 50 -3.48 0.06 6.96
CA TYR A 50 -2.76 -0.42 5.77
C TYR A 50 -3.56 -0.16 4.49
N ARG A 51 -4.80 -0.66 4.40
CA ARG A 51 -5.64 -0.48 3.21
C ARG A 51 -5.91 0.99 2.89
N LYS A 52 -6.12 1.82 3.90
CA LYS A 52 -6.33 3.26 3.73
C LYS A 52 -5.09 3.94 3.15
N ALA A 53 -3.89 3.61 3.65
CA ALA A 53 -2.64 4.15 3.15
C ALA A 53 -2.43 3.79 1.66
N VAL A 54 -2.52 2.50 1.32
CA VAL A 54 -2.40 2.02 -0.07
C VAL A 54 -3.42 2.69 -0.99
N ALA A 55 -4.69 2.76 -0.57
CA ALA A 55 -5.75 3.38 -1.36
C ALA A 55 -5.51 4.88 -1.58
N ALA A 56 -5.01 5.59 -0.58
CA ALA A 56 -4.70 7.02 -0.67
C ALA A 56 -3.55 7.29 -1.65
N THR A 57 -2.45 6.53 -1.56
CA THR A 57 -1.32 6.66 -2.50
C THR A 57 -1.74 6.29 -3.93
N ALA A 58 -2.46 5.18 -4.11
CA ALA A 58 -2.97 4.79 -5.42
C ALA A 58 -3.89 5.86 -6.04
N LEU A 59 -4.72 6.52 -5.23
CA LEU A 59 -5.54 7.64 -5.69
C LEU A 59 -4.70 8.86 -6.10
N ALA A 60 -3.64 9.18 -5.35
CA ALA A 60 -2.73 10.28 -5.68
C ALA A 60 -2.03 10.04 -7.03
N ILE A 61 -1.52 8.83 -7.26
CA ILE A 61 -0.92 8.43 -8.54
C ILE A 61 -1.92 8.60 -9.69
N ARG A 62 -3.14 8.06 -9.54
CA ARG A 62 -4.19 8.20 -10.59
C ARG A 62 -4.53 9.65 -10.91
N ARG A 63 -4.58 10.52 -9.89
CA ARG A 63 -4.82 11.96 -10.09
C ARG A 63 -3.68 12.59 -10.89
N GLN A 64 -2.44 12.23 -10.60
CA GLN A 64 -1.27 12.71 -11.33
C GLN A 64 -1.27 12.22 -12.78
N GLU A 65 -1.60 10.95 -13.02
CA GLU A 65 -1.77 10.39 -14.37
C GLU A 65 -2.83 11.15 -15.18
N ILE A 66 -4.00 11.44 -14.57
CA ILE A 66 -5.06 12.24 -15.20
C ILE A 66 -4.56 13.65 -15.55
N GLN A 67 -3.75 14.27 -14.69
CA GLN A 67 -3.16 15.59 -14.97
C GLN A 67 -2.19 15.53 -16.15
N PHE A 68 -1.32 14.52 -16.22
CA PHE A 68 -0.42 14.34 -17.36
C PHE A 68 -1.16 14.09 -18.67
N ALA A 69 -2.24 13.30 -18.64
CA ALA A 69 -3.09 13.08 -19.80
C ALA A 69 -3.72 14.39 -20.30
N ARG A 70 -4.19 15.26 -19.39
CA ARG A 70 -4.75 16.58 -19.73
C ARG A 70 -3.71 17.53 -20.36
N MET A 71 -2.45 17.41 -19.96
CA MET A 71 -1.34 18.22 -20.52
C MET A 71 -0.88 17.74 -21.90
N GLY A 72 -1.44 16.65 -22.43
CA GLY A 72 -1.09 16.14 -23.76
C GLY A 72 0.32 15.54 -23.81
N ALA A 73 0.77 14.89 -22.72
CA ALA A 73 2.04 14.17 -22.64
C ALA A 73 1.82 12.65 -22.84
N PRO A 74 1.73 12.14 -24.08
CA PRO A 74 1.39 10.74 -24.36
C PRO A 74 2.38 9.71 -23.82
N ALA A 75 3.62 10.10 -23.48
CA ALA A 75 4.64 9.19 -22.95
C ALA A 75 4.40 8.72 -21.50
N ALA A 76 3.53 9.40 -20.72
CA ALA A 76 3.21 9.01 -19.34
C ALA A 76 2.06 7.97 -19.22
N VAL A 77 1.47 7.57 -20.34
CA VAL A 77 0.29 6.69 -20.38
C VAL A 77 0.66 5.20 -20.30
N GLN A 78 1.95 4.83 -20.40
CA GLN A 78 2.41 3.45 -20.25
C GLN A 78 2.73 3.09 -18.78
N SER A 79 1.64 3.13 -18.01
CA SER A 79 1.21 2.38 -16.82
C SER A 79 2.13 2.19 -15.60
N ALA A 80 1.99 3.09 -14.62
CA ALA A 80 2.09 2.72 -13.20
C ALA A 80 0.95 1.75 -12.79
N SER A 81 -0.16 1.72 -13.55
CA SER A 81 -1.27 0.78 -13.35
C SER A 81 -0.88 -0.71 -13.42
N ALA A 82 0.08 -1.11 -14.26
CA ALA A 82 0.58 -2.49 -14.28
C ALA A 82 1.41 -2.83 -13.02
N TYR A 83 2.18 -1.85 -12.51
CA TYR A 83 2.96 -1.99 -11.28
C TYR A 83 2.08 -2.03 -10.03
N VAL A 84 1.05 -1.18 -9.96
CA VAL A 84 0.04 -1.22 -8.88
C VAL A 84 -0.77 -2.51 -8.94
N ALA A 85 -1.13 -3.00 -10.14
CA ALA A 85 -1.80 -4.29 -10.28
C ALA A 85 -0.91 -5.45 -9.78
N SER A 86 0.38 -5.47 -10.11
CA SER A 86 1.32 -6.48 -9.59
C SER A 86 1.52 -6.41 -8.07
N LEU A 87 1.49 -5.22 -7.48
CA LEU A 87 1.59 -5.05 -6.02
C LEU A 87 0.33 -5.52 -5.28
N LEU A 88 -0.83 -5.53 -5.95
CA LEU A 88 -2.13 -5.94 -5.39
C LEU A 88 -2.49 -7.40 -5.71
N THR A 89 -1.74 -8.09 -6.57
CA THR A 89 -1.97 -9.52 -6.87
C THR A 89 -1.27 -10.46 -5.90
N ASP A 90 -0.36 -9.94 -5.07
CA ASP A 90 0.32 -10.68 -3.99
C ASP A 90 -0.46 -10.63 -2.65
N VAL A 91 -1.74 -10.22 -2.68
CA VAL A 91 -2.66 -10.28 -1.53
C VAL A 91 -3.28 -11.67 -1.44
#